data_AF-A0A447TTV3-F1
#
_entry.id   AF-A0A447TTV3-F1
#
_cell.length_a   1.000
_cell.length_b   1.000
_cell.length_c   1.000
_cell.angle_alpha   90.00
_cell.angle_beta   90.00
_cell.angle_gamma   90.00
#
_symmetry.space_group_name_H-M   'P 1'
#
loop_
_entity.id
_entity.type
_entity.pdbx_description
1 polymer ?
#
loop_
_entity_poly.entity_id
_entity_poly.type
_entity_poly.pdbx_seq_one_letter_code
_entity_poly.pdbx_strand_id
1 'polypeptide(L)'
;MLLTTSAGNIELELNSQKAPVSVKNFVDYVNSGFYNNTTFHRVIPGFMIQGGGFNEQMQQKKPNPPIKNEADNGLRNYSRHDRDGSHRR
;
A
#
# COMPACT_ATOMS: atom_id res chain seq x y z
N MET A 1 -12.16 4.57 0.42
CA MET A 1 -11.38 5.46 -0.47
C MET A 1 -11.23 4.77 -1.81
N LEU A 2 -11.34 5.50 -2.93
CA LEU A 2 -11.25 4.91 -4.27
C LEU A 2 -9.93 5.26 -4.94
N LEU A 3 -9.19 4.26 -5.40
CA LEU A 3 -8.02 4.40 -6.26
C LEU A 3 -8.39 4.04 -7.69
N THR A 4 -8.46 5.05 -8.56
CA THR A 4 -8.74 4.87 -9.99
C THR A 4 -7.45 4.52 -10.73
N THR A 5 -7.46 3.41 -11.47
CA THR A 5 -6.33 2.96 -12.29
C THR A 5 -6.78 2.66 -13.71
N SER A 6 -5.84 2.54 -14.65
CA SER A 6 -6.14 2.12 -16.03
C SER A 6 -6.69 0.68 -16.12
N ALA A 7 -6.45 -0.15 -15.11
CA ALA A 7 -6.98 -1.52 -15.02
C ALA A 7 -8.33 -1.61 -14.28
N GLY A 8 -8.89 -0.46 -13.87
CA GLY A 8 -10.13 -0.38 -13.10
C GLY A 8 -9.95 0.24 -11.72
N ASN A 9 -11.03 0.26 -10.95
CA ASN A 9 -11.07 0.92 -9.65
C ASN A 9 -10.75 -0.08 -8.53
N ILE A 10 -9.96 0.38 -7.55
CA ILE A 10 -9.63 -0.36 -6.33
C ILE A 10 -10.20 0.41 -5.15
N GLU A 11 -11.06 -0.24 -4.37
CA GLU A 11 -11.57 0.34 -3.13
C GLU A 11 -10.68 -0.04 -1.94
N LEU A 12 -10.36 0.95 -1.12
CA LEU A 12 -9.46 0.85 0.02
C LEU A 12 -10.16 1.35 1.28
N GLU A 13 -10.18 0.52 2.32
CA GLU A 13 -10.57 0.89 3.68
C GLU A 13 -9.32 1.02 4.56
N LEU A 14 -9.24 2.09 5.35
CA LEU A 14 -8.05 2.41 6.16
C LEU A 14 -8.39 2.29 7.64
N ASN A 15 -7.52 1.64 8.41
CA ASN A 15 -7.70 1.47 9.85
C ASN A 15 -6.87 2.50 10.65
N SER A 16 -7.44 3.69 10.83
CA SER A 16 -6.79 4.78 11.57
C SER A 16 -6.62 4.49 13.06
N GLN A 17 -7.39 3.58 13.64
CA GLN A 17 -7.26 3.17 15.04
C GLN A 17 -6.00 2.34 15.29
N LYS A 18 -5.66 1.45 14.34
CA LYS A 18 -4.49 0.57 14.46
C LYS A 18 -3.20 1.14 13.84
N ALA A 19 -3.32 2.03 12.87
CA ALA A 19 -2.15 2.61 12.18
C ALA A 19 -2.34 4.13 11.96
N PRO A 20 -2.48 4.92 13.04
CA PRO A 20 -2.82 6.34 12.92
C PRO A 20 -1.80 7.15 12.13
N VAL A 21 -0.49 6.94 12.35
CA VAL A 21 0.56 7.71 11.64
C VAL A 21 0.61 7.31 10.17
N SER A 22 0.51 6.01 9.88
CA SER A 22 0.53 5.46 8.52
C SER A 22 -0.67 5.92 7.71
N VAL A 23 -1.88 5.86 8.29
CA VAL A 23 -3.11 6.31 7.65
C VAL A 23 -3.07 7.82 7.41
N LYS A 24 -2.63 8.61 8.39
CA LYS A 24 -2.50 10.06 8.21
C LYS A 24 -1.55 10.39 7.06
N ASN A 25 -0.34 9.82 7.06
CA ASN A 25 0.65 10.04 6.02
C ASN A 25 0.14 9.65 4.63
N PHE A 26 -0.57 8.52 4.54
CA PHE A 26 -1.16 8.07 3.27
C PHE A 26 -2.26 9.03 2.77
N VAL A 27 -3.15 9.48 3.65
CA VAL A 27 -4.20 10.46 3.32
C VAL A 27 -3.58 11.80 2.90
N ASP A 28 -2.51 12.25 3.54
CA ASP A 28 -1.80 13.47 3.16
C ASP A 28 -1.23 13.38 1.72
N TYR A 29 -0.69 12.23 1.33
CA TYR A 29 -0.25 11.99 -0.06
C TYR A 29 -1.43 11.95 -1.05
N VAL A 30 -2.57 11.37 -0.68
CA VAL A 30 -3.78 11.38 -1.51
C VAL A 30 -4.28 12.81 -1.71
N ASN A 31 -4.42 13.58 -0.62
CA ASN A 31 -4.95 14.95 -0.65
C ASN A 31 -4.04 15.93 -1.41
N SER A 32 -2.73 15.71 -1.39
CA SER A 32 -1.78 16.50 -2.20
C SER A 32 -1.72 16.09 -3.67
N GLY A 33 -2.46 15.06 -4.08
CA GLY A 33 -2.41 14.51 -5.44
C GLY A 33 -1.10 13.80 -5.76
N PHE A 34 -0.31 13.43 -4.75
CA PHE A 34 1.02 12.83 -4.95
C PHE A 34 0.94 11.50 -5.70
N TYR A 35 -0.10 10.70 -5.49
CA TYR A 35 -0.26 9.43 -6.20
C TYR A 35 -0.77 9.57 -7.64
N ASN A 36 -1.17 10.77 -8.07
CA ASN A 36 -1.58 11.01 -9.45
C ASN A 36 -0.39 10.79 -10.39
N ASN A 37 -0.67 10.12 -11.50
CA ASN A 37 0.31 9.70 -12.52
C ASN A 37 1.47 8.88 -11.93
N THR A 38 1.21 8.12 -10.86
CA THR A 38 2.15 7.10 -10.38
C THR A 38 1.81 5.74 -10.96
N THR A 39 2.83 4.88 -11.11
CA THR A 39 2.68 3.54 -11.66
C THR A 39 2.97 2.45 -10.63
N PHE A 40 2.41 1.26 -10.87
CA PHE A 40 2.80 0.03 -10.19
C PHE A 40 4.09 -0.49 -10.81
N HIS A 41 5.23 -0.07 -10.27
CA HIS A 41 6.55 -0.37 -10.82
C HIS A 41 7.04 -1.80 -10.51
N ARG A 42 6.37 -2.52 -9.59
CA ARG A 42 6.73 -3.91 -9.26
C ARG A 42 5.49 -4.77 -9.06
N VAL A 43 5.37 -5.80 -9.88
CA VAL A 43 4.26 -6.77 -9.87
C VAL A 43 4.85 -8.17 -9.78
N ILE A 44 4.54 -8.90 -8.71
CA ILE A 44 4.98 -10.28 -8.52
C ILE A 44 3.74 -11.17 -8.38
N PRO A 45 3.43 -12.00 -9.40
CA PRO A 45 2.28 -12.90 -9.35
C PRO A 45 2.30 -13.79 -8.10
N GLY A 46 1.15 -13.90 -7.43
CA GLY A 46 1.00 -14.71 -6.21
C GLY A 46 1.57 -14.09 -4.94
N PHE A 47 2.19 -12.91 -5.01
CA PHE A 47 2.77 -12.24 -3.85
C PHE A 47 2.18 -10.85 -3.61
N MET A 48 2.62 -9.83 -4.38
CA MET A 48 2.20 -8.45 -4.14
C MET A 48 2.38 -7.56 -5.38
N ILE A 49 1.76 -6.38 -5.32
CA ILE A 49 1.99 -5.25 -6.22
C ILE A 49 2.48 -4.06 -5.40
N GLN A 50 3.46 -3.32 -5.91
CA GLN A 50 4.06 -2.15 -5.26
C GLN A 50 4.01 -0.95 -6.20
N GLY A 51 3.61 0.20 -5.67
CA GLY A 51 3.39 1.44 -6.44
C GLY A 51 3.60 2.69 -5.60
N GLY A 52 3.16 3.84 -6.13
CA GLY A 52 3.09 5.10 -5.39
C GLY A 52 4.39 5.89 -5.26
N GLY A 53 5.48 5.46 -5.92
CA GLY A 53 6.79 6.14 -5.84
C GLY A 53 7.40 6.58 -7.17
N PHE A 54 6.90 6.05 -8.30
CA PHE A 54 7.46 6.28 -9.64
C PHE A 54 6.38 6.74 -10.61
N ASN A 55 6.76 7.59 -11.57
CA ASN A 55 5.92 7.90 -12.73
C ASN A 55 6.08 6.85 -13.83
N GLU A 56 5.36 7.02 -14.94
CA GLU A 56 5.40 6.13 -16.11
C GLU A 56 6.80 6.02 -16.73
N GLN A 57 7.62 7.06 -16.59
CA GLN A 57 9.01 7.11 -17.07
C GLN A 57 10.01 6.50 -16.07
N MET A 58 9.52 5.81 -15.03
CA MET A 58 10.34 5.20 -13.96
C MET A 58 11.21 6.22 -13.21
N GLN A 59 10.78 7.48 -13.17
CA GLN A 59 11.40 8.52 -12.36
C GLN A 59 10.76 8.55 -10.98
N GLN A 60 11.60 8.54 -9.95
CA GLN A 60 11.15 8.57 -8.56
C GLN A 60 10.61 9.96 -8.20
N LYS A 61 9.38 10.02 -7.66
CA LYS A 61 8.83 11.26 -7.08
C LYS A 61 9.47 11.51 -5.72
N LYS A 62 9.80 12.77 -5.41
CA LYS A 62 10.40 13.16 -4.12
C LYS A 62 9.40 12.97 -2.98
N PRO A 63 9.62 12.05 -2.03
CA PRO A 63 8.70 11.83 -0.92
C PRO A 63 8.92 12.85 0.21
N ASN A 64 7.94 12.92 1.11
CA ASN A 64 8.09 13.51 2.43
C ASN A 64 9.07 12.68 3.29
N PRO A 65 9.57 13.22 4.41
CA PRO A 65 10.39 12.47 5.34
C PRO A 65 9.76 11.14 5.78
N PRO A 66 10.57 10.10 6.07
CA PRO A 66 10.06 8.80 6.53
C PRO A 66 9.23 8.92 7.81
N ILE A 67 8.24 8.04 7.96
CA ILE A 67 7.40 7.94 9.16
C ILE A 67 7.86 6.80 10.09
N LYS A 68 7.41 6.86 11.34
CA LYS A 68 7.62 5.78 12.32
C LYS A 68 6.93 4.49 11.84
N ASN A 69 7.60 3.36 12.04
CA ASN A 69 7.03 2.05 11.74
C ASN A 69 5.94 1.67 12.77
N GLU A 70 4.75 1.30 12.27
CA GLU A 70 3.59 0.85 13.05
C GLU A 70 3.22 -0.62 12.79
N ALA A 71 4.14 -1.43 12.25
CA ALA A 71 3.86 -2.83 11.90
C ALA A 71 3.51 -3.73 13.10
N ASP A 72 3.88 -3.35 14.32
CA ASP A 72 3.55 -4.07 15.55
C ASP A 72 2.13 -3.72 16.07
N ASN A 73 1.17 -3.54 15.17
CA ASN A 73 -0.21 -3.16 15.47
C ASN A 73 -1.21 -4.34 15.42
N GLY A 74 -0.70 -5.56 15.29
CA GLY A 74 -1.49 -6.78 15.21
C GLY A 74 -2.22 -6.98 13.87
N LEU A 75 -1.96 -6.17 12.85
CA LEU A 75 -2.41 -6.44 11.47
C LEU A 75 -1.40 -7.34 10.77
N ARG A 76 -1.84 -8.51 10.32
CA ARG A 76 -0.99 -9.47 9.60
C ARG A 76 -1.34 -9.53 8.13
N ASN A 77 -0.31 -9.64 7.29
CA ASN A 77 -0.46 -10.06 5.91
C ASN A 77 -0.65 -11.58 5.89
N TYR A 78 -1.86 -12.03 5.60
CA TYR A 78 -2.12 -13.46 5.41
C TYR A 78 -1.84 -13.84 3.96
N SER A 79 -0.80 -14.64 3.74
CA SER A 79 -0.60 -15.30 2.45
C SER A 79 -1.68 -16.38 2.28
N ARG A 80 -2.00 -16.79 1.04
CA ARG A 80 -2.92 -17.94 0.85
C ARG A 80 -2.43 -19.21 1.56
N HIS A 81 -1.11 -19.34 1.74
CA HIS A 81 -0.50 -20.45 2.48
C HIS A 81 -0.76 -20.38 4.00
N ASP A 82 -0.91 -19.18 4.57
CA ASP A 82 -1.13 -19.00 6.02
C ASP A 82 -2.59 -19.26 6.44
N ARG A 83 -3.50 -19.42 5.48
CA ARG A 83 -4.93 -19.67 5.72
C ARG A 83 -5.30 -21.14 5.80
N ASP A 84 -4.41 -22.05 5.40
CA ASP A 84 -4.58 -23.49 5.56
C ASP A 84 -3.84 -23.92 6.84
N GLY A 85 -4.56 -23.97 7.95
CA GLY A 85 -4.06 -24.35 9.27
C GLY A 85 -3.67 -25.83 9.40
N SER A 86 -2.89 -26.38 8.47
CA SER A 86 -2.41 -27.76 8.50
C SER A 86 -0.88 -27.87 8.62
N HIS A 87 -0.30 -27.19 9.61
CA HIS A 87 0.99 -27.65 10.14
C HIS A 87 0.73 -28.76 11.18
N ARG A 88 0.79 -30.00 10.70
CA ARG A 88 1.15 -31.16 11.54
C ARG A 88 2.59 -30.95 12.03
N ARG A 89 2.77 -31.09 13.36
CA ARG A 89 3.99 -31.33 14.16
C ARG A 89 5.34 -30.97 13.52
#